data_AF-A0A3C1S8L1-F1
#
_entry.id   AF-A0A3C1S8L1-F1
#
_cell.length_a   1.000
_cell.length_b   1.000
_cell.length_c   1.000
_cell.angle_alpha   90.00
_cell.angle_beta   90.00
_cell.angle_gamma   90.00
#
_symmetry.space_group_name_H-M   'P 1'
#
loop_
_entity.id
_entity.type
_entity.pdbx_description
1 polymer ?
#
loop_
_entity_poly.entity_id
_entity_poly.type
_entity_poly.pdbx_seq_one_letter_code
_entity_poly.pdbx_strand_id
1 'polypeptide(L)' 'MLKSFLSEIKDNRRKEGKRYKPGDILLFSIFAIHGGAVSHRKILMFIKGHYEVLNEKFGHERKRLPAYTTI' A
#
# COMPACT_ATOMS: atom_id res chain seq x y z
N MET A 1 8.47 -12.92 -8.91
CA MET A 1 9.31 -11.99 -8.12
C MET A 1 8.45 -11.35 -7.04
N LEU A 2 8.95 -11.29 -5.79
CA LEU A 2 8.34 -10.86 -4.51
C LEU A 2 6.83 -10.53 -4.46
N LYS A 3 6.35 -9.54 -5.24
CA LYS A 3 4.92 -9.18 -5.36
C LYS A 3 4.00 -10.39 -5.63
N SER A 4 4.45 -11.38 -6.41
CA SER A 4 3.68 -12.59 -6.68
C SER A 4 3.38 -13.36 -5.39
N PHE A 5 4.41 -13.60 -4.57
CA PHE A 5 4.28 -14.25 -3.25
C PHE A 5 3.41 -13.44 -2.29
N LEU A 6 3.59 -12.12 -2.27
CA LEU A 6 2.77 -11.24 -1.43
C LEU A 6 1.29 -11.23 -1.83
N SER A 7 0.98 -11.53 -3.09
CA SER A 7 -0.40 -11.58 -3.59
C SER A 7 -1.12 -12.87 -3.22
N GLU A 8 -0.39 -13.93 -2.84
CA GLU A 8 -0.95 -15.20 -2.36
C GLU A 8 -1.42 -15.13 -0.90
N ILE A 9 -0.96 -14.13 -0.15
CA ILE A 9 -1.37 -13.92 1.23
C ILE A 9 -2.87 -13.58 1.28
N LYS A 10 -3.60 -14.35 2.08
CA LYS A 10 -5.04 -14.15 2.29
C LYS A 10 -5.33 -12.74 2.81
N ASP A 11 -6.09 -11.98 2.03
CA ASP A 11 -6.51 -10.63 2.39
C ASP A 11 -7.73 -10.65 3.32
N ASN A 12 -7.45 -10.58 4.62
CA ASN A 12 -8.45 -10.53 5.70
C ASN A 12 -9.07 -9.14 5.92
N ARG A 13 -8.74 -8.13 5.10
CA ARG A 13 -9.34 -6.79 5.22
C ARG A 13 -10.83 -6.82 4.87
N ARG A 14 -11.61 -5.90 5.45
CA ARG A 14 -13.02 -5.69 5.04
C ARG A 14 -13.08 -5.21 3.59
N LYS A 15 -14.21 -5.42 2.90
CA LYS A 15 -14.41 -4.98 1.50
C LYS A 15 -14.07 -3.49 1.31
N GLU A 16 -14.41 -2.64 2.28
CA GLU A 16 -14.10 -1.20 2.31
C GLU A 16 -12.58 -0.91 2.28
N GLY A 17 -11.78 -1.77 2.89
CA GLY A 17 -10.32 -1.68 2.94
C GLY A 17 -9.61 -2.25 1.71
N LYS A 18 -10.32 -2.92 0.79
CA LYS A 18 -9.74 -3.61 -0.40
C LYS A 18 -9.57 -2.71 -1.61
N ARG A 19 -9.35 -1.40 -1.42
CA ARG A 19 -9.13 -0.46 -2.53
C ARG A 19 -7.90 -0.82 -3.37
N TYR A 20 -6.83 -1.28 -2.74
CA TYR A 20 -5.63 -1.77 -3.44
C TYR A 20 -5.49 -3.27 -3.28
N LYS A 21 -4.86 -3.90 -4.28
CA LYS A 21 -4.54 -5.33 -4.24
C LYS A 21 -3.62 -5.61 -3.04
N PRO A 22 -3.79 -6.76 -2.36
CA PRO A 22 -3.01 -7.09 -1.16
C PRO A 22 -1.49 -7.06 -1.43
N GLY A 23 -1.04 -7.62 -2.55
CA GLY A 23 0.38 -7.63 -2.91
C GLY A 23 1.00 -6.24 -3.05
N ASP A 24 0.26 -5.26 -3.59
CA ASP A 24 0.75 -3.88 -3.78
C ASP A 24 0.89 -3.16 -2.43
N ILE A 25 -0.08 -3.30 -1.53
CA ILE A 25 0.00 -2.68 -0.19
C ILE A 25 1.13 -3.25 0.64
N LEU A 26 1.32 -4.57 0.61
CA LEU A 26 2.40 -5.20 1.35
C LEU A 26 3.76 -4.74 0.81
N LEU A 27 3.90 -4.69 -0.51
CA LEU A 27 5.13 -4.20 -1.14
C LEU A 27 5.41 -2.74 -0.78
N PHE A 28 4.41 -1.86 -0.83
CA PHE A 28 4.58 -0.46 -0.45
C PHE A 28 4.91 -0.29 1.03
N SER A 29 4.33 -1.13 1.90
CA SER A 29 4.66 -1.15 3.32
C SER A 29 6.11 -1.57 3.55
N ILE A 30 6.60 -2.56 2.82
CA ILE A 30 8.00 -2.99 2.86
C ILE A 30 8.93 -1.85 2.43
N PHE A 31 8.62 -1.14 1.33
CA PHE A 31 9.41 0.02 0.90
C PHE A 31 9.41 1.14 1.94
N ALA A 32 8.26 1.42 2.54
CA ALA A 32 8.17 2.41 3.59
C ALA A 32 9.02 2.04 4.81
N ILE A 33 8.94 0.78 5.26
CA ILE A 33 9.74 0.27 6.39
C ILE A 33 11.24 0.34 6.05
N HIS A 34 11.62 -0.04 4.83
CA HIS A 34 13.00 0.08 4.35
C HIS A 34 13.47 1.55 4.30
N GLY A 35 12.56 2.49 4.00
CA GLY A 35 12.78 3.93 4.10
C GLY A 35 12.69 4.51 5.52
N GLY A 36 12.62 3.68 6.57
CA GLY A 36 12.62 4.13 7.97
C GLY A 36 11.22 4.38 8.58
N ALA A 37 10.14 3.92 7.95
CA ALA A 37 8.82 4.00 8.54
C ALA A 37 8.67 3.00 9.71
N VAL A 38 8.50 3.53 10.91
CA VAL A 38 8.33 2.75 12.16
C VAL A 38 6.88 2.70 12.67
N SER A 39 5.94 3.30 11.93
CA SER A 39 4.52 3.31 12.32
C SER A 39 3.62 3.28 11.10
N HIS A 40 2.39 2.81 11.29
CA HIS A 40 1.36 2.84 10.26
C HIS A 40 1.16 4.23 9.65
N ARG A 41 1.19 5.28 10.49
CA ARG A 41 1.12 6.67 10.02
C ARG A 41 2.29 7.03 9.10
N LYS A 42 3.52 6.65 9.47
CA LYS A 42 4.69 6.89 8.61
C LYS A 42 4.63 6.11 7.30
N ILE A 43 4.11 4.87 7.33
CA ILE A 43 3.88 4.08 6.11
C ILE A 43 2.92 4.81 5.18
N LEU A 44 1.79 5.30 5.69
CA LEU A 44 0.83 6.08 4.89
C LEU A 44 1.44 7.39 4.37
N MET A 45 2.26 8.08 5.16
CA MET A 45 2.97 9.28 4.71
C MET A 45 3.94 8.97 3.56
N PHE A 46 4.70 7.87 3.65
CA PHE A 46 5.57 7.41 2.57
C PHE A 46 4.76 7.15 1.30
N ILE A 47 3.69 6.36 1.39
CA ILE A 47 2.83 6.03 0.25
C ILE A 47 2.24 7.31 -0.38
N LYS A 48 1.84 8.28 0.45
CA LYS A 48 1.32 9.56 -0.01
C LYS A 48 2.38 10.40 -0.74
N GLY A 49 3.59 10.47 -0.20
CA GLY A 49 4.70 11.23 -0.80
C GLY A 49 5.21 10.62 -2.11
N HIS A 50 5.11 9.31 -2.26
CA HIS A 50 5.56 8.58 -3.46
C HIS A 50 4.39 8.14 -4.37
N TYR A 51 3.18 8.68 -4.15
CA TYR A 51 1.97 8.15 -4.78
C TYR A 51 2.03 8.16 -6.30
N GLU A 52 2.51 9.24 -6.92
CA GLU A 52 2.60 9.36 -8.38
C GLU A 52 3.53 8.29 -8.99
N VAL A 53 4.73 8.14 -8.42
CA VAL A 53 5.72 7.15 -8.85
C VAL A 53 5.20 5.72 -8.65
N LEU A 54 4.57 5.44 -7.50
CA LEU A 54 3.97 4.13 -7.23
C LEU A 54 2.79 3.84 -8.19
N ASN A 55 1.99 4.86 -8.52
CA ASN A 55 0.86 4.72 -9.42
C ASN A 55 1.33 4.43 -10.86
N GLU A 56 2.36 5.12 -11.33
CA GLU A 56 3.00 4.89 -12.63
C GLU A 56 3.62 3.49 -12.73
N LYS A 57 4.40 3.08 -11.72
CA LYS A 57 5.14 1.81 -11.74
C LYS A 57 4.24 0.58 -11.54
N PHE A 58 3.16 0.70 -10.78
CA PHE A 58 2.32 -0.44 -10.40
C PHE A 58 0.91 -0.42 -11.03
N GLY A 59 0.62 0.56 -11.89
CA GLY A 59 -0.57 0.56 -12.75
C GLY A 59 -1.88 0.71 -11.97
N HIS A 60 -1.90 1.58 -10.97
CA HIS A 60 -3.14 1.90 -10.28
C HIS A 60 -3.91 3.00 -11.04
N GLU A 61 -5.19 2.79 -11.29
CA GLU A 61 -6.07 3.84 -11.82
C GLU A 61 -6.41 4.81 -10.68
N ARG A 62 -5.50 5.77 -10.39
CA ARG A 62 -5.72 6.96 -9.54
C ARG A 62 -6.67 6.73 -8.36
N LYS A 63 -6.46 5.66 -7.59
CA LYS A 63 -7.31 5.34 -6.43
C LYS A 63 -7.00 6.30 -5.29
N ARG A 64 -7.99 7.09 -4.86
CA ARG A 64 -7.87 8.00 -3.70
C ARG A 64 -7.23 7.26 -2.52
N LEU A 65 -6.13 7.83 -2.01
CA LEU A 65 -5.40 7.32 -0.86
C LEU A 65 -6.34 7.03 0.32
N PRO A 66 -6.07 5.97 1.10
CA PRO A 66 -6.86 5.70 2.30
C PRO A 66 -6.74 6.89 3.25
N ALA A 67 -7.87 7.40 3.74
CA ALA A 67 -7.85 8.37 4.81
C ALA A 67 -7.39 7.68 6.10
N TYR A 68 -6.52 8.33 6.86
CA TYR A 68 -6.01 7.81 8.15
C TYR A 68 -7.11 7.66 9.22
N THR A 69 -8.32 8.16 8.95
CA THR A 69 -9.39 8.34 9.96
C THR A 69 -10.74 7.72 9.58
N THR A 70 -10.79 6.72 8.71
CA THR A 70 -12.07 6.01 8.44
C THR A 70 -12.01 4.62 9.06
N ILE A 71 -12.29 4.58 10.36
CA ILE A 71 -12.79 3.40 11.09
C ILE A 71 -14.31 3.55 11.15
#